data_AF-A0A933LU79-F1
#
_entry.id   AF-A0A933LU79-F1
#
_cell.length_a   1.000
_cell.length_b   1.000
_cell.length_c   1.000
_cell.angle_alpha   90.00
_cell.angle_beta   90.00
_cell.angle_gamma   90.00
#
_symmetry.space_group_name_H-M   'P 1'
#
loop_
_entity.id
_entity.type
_entity.pdbx_description
1 polymer ?
#
loop_
_entity_poly.entity_id
_entity_poly.type
_entity_poly.pdbx_seq_one_letter_code
_entity_poly.pdbx_strand_id
1 'polypeptide(L)'
;LASEWVHGEMRYETQLVSALAAHQGRVGDCLSYSRLTIALLRARGVAARTIGGISLGGSKRLGQHHWVEVHGGPGVGWFQIDPTYGQSTGVDAFHLDLWRQGTFDGSADNWVELLSWEPSPE
;
A
#
# COMPACT_ATOMS: atom_id res chain seq x y z
N LEU A 1 -13.72 -1.04 -7.65
CA LEU A 1 -13.91 -2.38 -8.29
C LEU A 1 -13.15 -3.53 -7.62
N ALA A 2 -11.81 -3.50 -7.49
CA ALA A 2 -11.07 -4.52 -6.71
C ALA A 2 -10.65 -3.99 -5.32
N SER A 3 -9.99 -2.82 -5.28
CA SER A 3 -9.56 -2.17 -4.04
C SER A 3 -10.74 -1.89 -3.09
N GLU A 4 -11.80 -1.24 -3.60
CA GLU A 4 -13.04 -1.00 -2.83
C GLU A 4 -13.66 -2.27 -2.25
N TRP A 5 -13.68 -3.35 -3.05
CA TRP A 5 -14.25 -4.63 -2.59
C TRP A 5 -13.38 -5.24 -1.49
N VAL A 6 -12.06 -5.23 -1.67
CA VAL A 6 -11.13 -5.70 -0.63
C VAL A 6 -11.29 -4.87 0.65
N HIS A 7 -11.37 -3.55 0.53
CA HIS A 7 -11.56 -2.64 1.66
C HIS A 7 -12.86 -2.91 2.43
N GLY A 8 -13.97 -3.12 1.71
CA GLY A 8 -15.27 -3.36 2.34
C GLY A 8 -15.44 -4.76 2.93
N GLU A 9 -14.73 -5.76 2.38
CA GLU A 9 -14.91 -7.16 2.76
C GLU A 9 -13.88 -7.65 3.78
N MET A 10 -12.70 -7.05 3.83
CA MET A 10 -11.66 -7.44 4.77
C MET A 10 -11.81 -6.71 6.11
N ARG A 11 -11.49 -7.42 7.18
CA ARG A 11 -11.21 -6.84 8.50
C ARG A 11 -9.71 -6.70 8.68
N TYR A 12 -9.27 -5.52 9.14
CA TYR A 12 -7.86 -5.28 9.41
C TYR A 12 -7.42 -5.99 10.69
N GLU A 13 -6.35 -6.78 10.59
CA GLU A 13 -5.67 -7.43 11.71
C GLU A 13 -4.17 -7.34 11.51
N THR A 14 -3.37 -7.35 12.58
CA THR A 14 -1.90 -7.27 12.48
C THR A 14 -1.24 -8.56 12.00
N GLN A 15 -2.02 -9.51 11.51
CA GLN A 15 -1.55 -10.78 10.99
C GLN A 15 -1.30 -10.69 9.49
N LEU A 16 -0.06 -10.96 9.08
CA LEU A 16 0.29 -11.15 7.68
C LEU A 16 -0.19 -12.51 7.19
N VAL A 17 -0.96 -12.54 6.10
CA VAL A 17 -1.43 -13.76 5.43
C VAL A 17 -1.21 -13.70 3.92
N SER A 18 -1.36 -14.85 3.24
CA SER A 18 -1.33 -14.91 1.78
C SER A 18 -2.59 -14.30 1.17
N ALA A 19 -2.56 -13.96 -0.13
CA ALA A 19 -3.75 -13.47 -0.84
C ALA A 19 -4.92 -14.48 -0.77
N LEU A 20 -4.63 -15.78 -0.88
CA LEU A 20 -5.66 -16.82 -0.80
C LEU A 20 -6.25 -16.91 0.62
N ALA A 21 -5.41 -16.88 1.65
CA ALA A 21 -5.86 -16.90 3.04
C ALA A 21 -6.65 -15.63 3.39
N ALA A 22 -6.22 -14.45 2.93
CA ALA A 22 -6.98 -13.21 3.05
C ALA A 22 -8.35 -13.31 2.35
N HIS A 23 -8.41 -13.92 1.17
CA HIS A 23 -9.66 -14.14 0.46
C HIS A 23 -10.58 -15.15 1.17
N GLN A 24 -10.06 -16.18 1.82
CA GLN A 24 -10.90 -17.17 2.50
C GLN A 24 -11.34 -16.68 3.88
N GLY A 25 -10.41 -16.09 4.64
CA GLY A 25 -10.63 -15.67 6.01
C GLY A 25 -11.15 -14.24 6.18
N ARG A 26 -11.12 -13.41 5.12
CA ARG A 26 -11.53 -11.99 5.15
C ARG A 26 -10.78 -11.17 6.21
N VAL A 27 -9.53 -11.53 6.50
CA VAL A 27 -8.67 -10.88 7.51
C VAL A 27 -7.24 -10.72 7.01
N GLY A 28 -6.54 -9.70 7.51
CA GLY A 28 -5.10 -9.53 7.30
C GLY A 28 -4.62 -8.10 7.51
N ASP A 29 -3.31 -7.90 7.38
CA ASP A 29 -2.64 -6.59 7.49
C ASP A 29 -2.57 -5.84 6.15
N CYS A 30 -1.93 -4.66 6.14
CA CYS A 30 -1.80 -3.82 4.95
C CYS A 30 -1.18 -4.55 3.74
N LEU A 31 -0.21 -5.41 3.98
CA LEU A 31 0.42 -6.22 2.93
C LEU A 31 -0.53 -7.33 2.44
N SER A 32 -1.35 -7.90 3.31
CA SER A 32 -2.38 -8.89 2.95
C SER A 32 -3.47 -8.28 2.07
N TYR A 33 -3.96 -7.09 2.42
CA TYR A 33 -4.88 -6.30 1.59
C TYR A 33 -4.29 -6.01 0.20
N SER A 34 -3.04 -5.56 0.18
CA SER A 34 -2.31 -5.27 -1.06
C SER A 34 -2.16 -6.51 -1.93
N ARG A 35 -1.76 -7.64 -1.35
CA ARG A 35 -1.58 -8.91 -2.05
C ARG A 35 -2.89 -9.44 -2.63
N LEU A 36 -3.98 -9.39 -1.87
CA LEU A 36 -5.29 -9.78 -2.38
C LEU A 36 -5.74 -8.87 -3.54
N THR A 37 -5.60 -7.57 -3.39
CA THR A 37 -5.94 -6.59 -4.44
C THR A 37 -5.13 -6.85 -5.72
N ILE A 38 -3.82 -7.05 -5.60
CA ILE A 38 -2.94 -7.36 -6.74
C ILE A 38 -3.34 -8.68 -7.40
N ALA A 39 -3.64 -9.73 -6.62
CA ALA A 39 -4.09 -11.01 -7.17
C ALA A 39 -5.38 -10.86 -7.99
N LEU A 40 -6.36 -10.10 -7.49
CA LEU A 40 -7.62 -9.84 -8.17
C LEU A 40 -7.46 -9.00 -9.44
N LEU A 41 -6.55 -8.02 -9.43
CA LEU A 41 -6.21 -7.20 -10.59
C LEU A 41 -5.50 -8.04 -11.67
N ARG A 42 -4.48 -8.81 -11.29
CA ARG A 42 -3.73 -9.67 -12.22
C ARG A 42 -4.60 -10.78 -12.82
N ALA A 43 -5.56 -11.31 -12.06
CA ALA A 43 -6.55 -12.26 -12.57
C ALA A 43 -7.42 -11.67 -13.71
N ARG A 44 -7.47 -10.34 -13.83
CA ARG A 44 -8.15 -9.61 -14.93
C ARG A 44 -7.19 -9.03 -15.95
N GLY A 45 -5.91 -9.44 -15.95
CA GLY A 45 -4.90 -8.95 -16.89
C GLY A 45 -4.37 -7.55 -16.58
N VAL A 46 -4.68 -6.98 -15.41
CA VAL A 46 -4.16 -5.67 -15.00
C VAL A 46 -2.82 -5.85 -14.29
N ALA A 47 -1.77 -5.22 -14.82
CA ALA A 47 -0.48 -5.22 -14.16
C ALA A 47 -0.54 -4.38 -12.88
N ALA A 48 -0.14 -5.00 -11.76
CA ALA A 48 -0.12 -4.38 -10.44
C ALA A 48 1.05 -4.92 -9.63
N ARG A 49 1.59 -4.12 -8.71
CA ARG A 49 2.70 -4.50 -7.81
C ARG A 49 2.53 -3.89 -6.42
N THR A 50 3.15 -4.51 -5.44
CA THR A 50 3.22 -3.95 -4.08
C THR A 50 4.27 -2.85 -4.05
N ILE A 51 3.94 -1.76 -3.37
CA ILE A 51 4.89 -0.74 -2.95
C ILE A 51 4.79 -0.55 -1.45
N GLY A 52 5.86 -0.02 -0.86
CA GLY A 52 5.90 0.23 0.57
C GLY A 52 6.65 1.49 0.91
N GLY A 53 6.39 1.97 2.11
CA GLY A 53 6.94 3.21 2.61
C GLY A 53 6.37 3.56 3.96
N ILE A 54 6.13 4.85 4.17
CA ILE A 54 5.56 5.39 5.39
C ILE A 54 4.22 6.02 5.05
N SER A 55 3.19 5.76 5.87
CA SER A 55 1.94 6.50 5.79
C SER A 55 1.49 7.03 7.16
N LEU A 56 0.72 8.12 7.15
CA LEU A 56 0.01 8.59 8.33
C LEU A 56 -1.37 7.93 8.38
N GLY A 57 -1.49 6.86 9.18
CA GLY A 57 -2.76 6.15 9.34
C GLY A 57 -3.79 6.93 10.17
N GLY A 58 -5.02 6.42 10.24
CA GLY A 58 -6.14 7.06 10.97
C GLY A 58 -5.89 7.30 12.47
N SER A 59 -4.87 6.67 13.06
CA SER A 59 -4.39 6.94 14.42
C SER A 59 -3.50 8.19 14.55
N LYS A 60 -3.28 8.93 13.45
CA LYS A 60 -2.32 10.05 13.36
C LYS A 60 -0.90 9.67 13.73
N ARG A 61 -0.54 8.39 13.56
CA ARG A 61 0.83 7.89 13.76
C ARG A 61 1.44 7.54 12.41
N LEU A 62 2.66 8.05 12.20
CA LEU A 62 3.49 7.60 11.08
C LEU A 62 3.90 6.16 11.34
N GLY A 63 3.74 5.32 10.33
CA GLY A 63 4.07 3.91 10.41
C GLY A 63 4.46 3.34 9.07
N GLN A 64 5.17 2.21 9.13
CA GLN A 64 5.43 1.38 7.95
C GLN A 64 4.10 0.97 7.32
N HIS A 65 3.97 1.15 6.01
CA HIS A 65 2.77 0.77 5.26
C HIS A 65 3.09 0.14 3.91
N HIS A 66 2.20 -0.72 3.44
CA HIS A 66 2.26 -1.36 2.12
C HIS A 66 0.93 -1.15 1.40
N TRP A 67 1.01 -0.73 0.14
CA TRP A 67 -0.15 -0.53 -0.74
C TRP A 67 0.17 -0.99 -2.17
N VAL A 68 -0.60 -0.50 -3.15
CA VAL A 68 -0.60 -1.03 -4.51
C VAL A 68 -0.28 0.04 -5.55
N GLU A 69 0.60 -0.28 -6.49
CA GLU A 69 0.73 0.41 -7.78
C GLU A 69 0.03 -0.40 -8.87
N VAL A 70 -0.74 0.29 -9.71
CA VAL A 70 -1.51 -0.27 -10.82
C VAL A 70 -1.10 0.42 -12.12
N HIS A 71 -0.95 -0.35 -13.19
CA HIS A 71 -0.67 0.20 -14.51
C HIS A 71 -1.98 0.42 -15.28
N GLY A 72 -2.33 1.67 -15.55
CA GLY A 72 -3.54 2.08 -16.27
C GLY A 72 -3.50 1.84 -17.78
N GLY A 73 -2.41 1.27 -18.29
CA GLY A 73 -2.18 1.05 -19.72
C GLY A 73 -1.32 2.12 -20.38
N PRO A 74 -1.04 1.99 -21.68
CA PRO A 74 -0.26 2.97 -22.43
C PRO A 74 -0.90 4.36 -22.34
N GLY A 75 -0.10 5.40 -22.09
CA GLY A 75 -0.56 6.78 -21.96
C GLY A 75 -1.04 7.19 -20.57
N VAL A 76 -1.39 6.23 -19.70
CA VAL A 76 -1.71 6.50 -18.28
C VAL A 76 -0.50 6.18 -17.39
N GLY A 77 0.17 5.06 -17.63
CA GLY A 77 1.30 4.62 -16.82
C GLY A 77 0.89 4.06 -15.45
N TRP A 78 1.81 4.15 -14.48
CA TRP A 78 1.61 3.65 -13.12
C TRP A 78 0.95 4.70 -12.23
N PHE A 79 -0.03 4.29 -11.43
CA PHE A 79 -0.65 5.11 -10.40
C PHE A 79 -0.87 4.28 -9.13
N GLN A 80 -1.02 4.95 -7.99
CA GLN A 80 -1.11 4.31 -6.68
C GLN A 80 -2.55 4.24 -6.18
N ILE A 81 -2.88 3.16 -5.47
CA ILE A 81 -4.14 2.95 -4.75
C ILE A 81 -3.85 2.26 -3.41
N ASP A 82 -4.70 2.51 -2.42
CA ASP A 82 -4.59 1.90 -1.10
C ASP A 82 -5.89 1.17 -0.70
N PRO A 83 -5.92 -0.17 -0.77
CA PRO A 83 -7.07 -0.96 -0.30
C PRO A 83 -7.25 -0.96 1.22
N THR A 84 -6.20 -0.67 2.00
CA THR A 84 -6.32 -0.57 3.46
C THR A 84 -7.06 0.69 3.87
N TYR A 85 -6.81 1.82 3.20
CA TYR A 85 -7.47 3.10 3.49
C TYR A 85 -8.64 3.44 2.55
N GLY A 86 -9.03 2.51 1.67
CA GLY A 86 -10.18 2.69 0.77
C GLY A 86 -9.94 3.68 -0.37
N GLN A 87 -8.68 3.98 -0.69
CA GLN A 87 -8.29 4.97 -1.69
C GLN A 87 -8.10 4.29 -3.04
N SER A 88 -9.09 4.39 -3.93
CA SER A 88 -9.14 3.59 -5.17
C SER A 88 -8.81 4.35 -6.46
N THR A 89 -8.66 5.66 -6.38
CA THR A 89 -8.39 6.56 -7.53
C THR A 89 -7.11 7.38 -7.38
N GLY A 90 -6.32 7.07 -6.37
CA GLY A 90 -5.13 7.80 -5.95
C GLY A 90 -4.84 7.52 -4.48
N VAL A 91 -3.69 7.96 -3.98
CA VAL A 91 -3.40 8.03 -2.54
C VAL A 91 -3.27 9.50 -2.12
N ASP A 92 -3.48 9.77 -0.84
CA ASP A 92 -3.33 11.13 -0.30
C ASP A 92 -1.86 11.55 -0.14
N ALA A 93 -1.65 12.81 0.24
CA ALA A 93 -0.32 13.36 0.50
C ALA A 93 0.35 12.79 1.77
N PHE A 94 -0.30 11.89 2.49
CA PHE A 94 0.27 11.23 3.66
C PHE A 94 1.02 9.95 3.32
N HIS A 95 1.14 9.57 2.05
CA HIS A 95 1.93 8.43 1.60
C HIS A 95 3.29 8.88 1.08
N LEU A 96 4.36 8.38 1.69
CA LEU A 96 5.71 8.51 1.19
C LEU A 96 6.17 7.15 0.67
N ASP A 97 6.29 7.00 -0.65
CA ASP A 97 6.81 5.78 -1.27
C ASP A 97 8.33 5.70 -1.11
N LEU A 98 8.83 4.56 -0.65
CA LEU A 98 10.25 4.38 -0.37
C LEU A 98 10.83 3.16 -1.09
N TRP A 99 10.05 2.11 -1.31
CA TRP A 99 10.49 0.93 -2.04
C TRP A 99 9.40 0.33 -2.93
N ARG A 100 9.85 -0.30 -4.02
CA ARG A 100 9.01 -1.02 -4.97
C ARG A 100 9.47 -2.48 -5.00
N GLN A 101 8.59 -3.39 -4.56
CA GLN A 101 8.87 -4.81 -4.26
C GLN A 101 9.73 -5.05 -2.99
N GLY A 102 9.41 -6.13 -2.27
CA GLY A 102 10.16 -6.55 -1.08
C GLY A 102 9.83 -5.79 0.21
N THR A 103 10.62 -6.07 1.24
CA THR A 103 10.77 -5.25 2.44
C THR A 103 11.96 -4.30 2.23
N PHE A 104 12.04 -3.19 2.96
CA PHE A 104 13.23 -2.32 2.97
C PHE A 104 14.49 -3.18 3.14
N ASP A 105 15.26 -3.34 2.06
CA ASP A 105 16.59 -3.92 2.14
C ASP A 105 17.52 -2.75 2.41
N GLY A 106 18.12 -2.70 3.59
CA GLY A 106 19.12 -1.67 3.91
C GLY A 106 20.38 -1.74 3.03
N SER A 107 20.36 -2.52 1.94
CA SER A 107 21.43 -2.75 0.97
C SER A 107 21.33 -1.91 -0.30
N ALA A 108 20.19 -1.29 -0.59
CA ALA A 108 20.12 -0.29 -1.64
C ALA A 108 20.59 1.06 -1.06
N ASP A 109 21.46 1.79 -1.78
CA ASP A 109 21.97 3.13 -1.45
C ASP A 109 20.85 4.19 -1.44
N ASN A 110 19.87 4.03 -0.56
CA ASN A 110 18.72 4.89 -0.40
C ASN A 110 18.95 5.78 0.82
N TRP A 111 19.07 7.08 0.61
CA TRP A 111 19.21 8.08 1.66
C TRP A 111 18.06 9.08 1.60
N VAL A 112 17.64 9.56 2.78
CA VAL A 112 16.71 10.66 2.95
C VAL A 112 17.50 11.81 3.56
N GLU A 113 17.55 12.96 2.89
CA GLU A 113 18.17 14.16 3.42
C GLU A 113 17.11 15.05 4.09
N LEU A 114 17.34 15.37 5.37
CA LEU A 114 16.52 16.35 6.08
C LEU A 114 17.02 17.75 5.72
N LEU A 115 16.33 18.43 4.82
CA LEU A 115 16.71 19.79 4.39
C LEU A 115 16.61 20.82 5.53
N SER A 116 15.58 20.70 6.37
CA SER A 116 15.36 21.57 7.53
C SER A 116 14.28 20.97 8.46
N TRP A 117 14.41 21.20 9.77
CA TRP A 117 13.37 20.88 10.74
C TRP A 117 13.37 21.91 11.87
N GLU A 118 12.19 22.45 12.17
CA GLU A 118 11.97 23.29 13.35
C GLU A 118 10.99 22.54 14.28
N PRO A 119 11.37 22.23 15.53
CA PRO A 119 10.44 21.69 16.50
C PRO A 119 9.33 22.69 16.79
N SER A 120 8.08 22.21 16.94
CA SER A 120 7.02 23.02 17.52
C SER A 120 7.42 23.41 18.95
N PRO A 121 7.31 24.69 19.35
CA PRO A 121 7.34 25.03 20.76
C PRO A 121 6.16 24.33 21.44
N GLU A 122 6.46 23.65 22.53
CA GLU A 122 5.52 23.01 23.44
C GLU A 122 4.80 24.01 24.35
#